data_AF-A0AAV4FGW4-F1
#
_entry.id   AF-A0AAV4FGW4-F1
#
_cell.length_a   1.000
_cell.length_b   1.000
_cell.length_c   1.000
_cell.angle_alpha   90.00
_cell.angle_beta   90.00
_cell.angle_gamma   90.00
#
_symmetry.space_group_name_H-M   'P 1'
#
loop_
_entity.id
_entity.type
_entity.pdbx_description
1 polymer ?
#
loop_
_entity_poly.entity_id
_entity_poly.type
_entity_poly.pdbx_seq_one_letter_code
_entity_poly.pdbx_strand_id
1 'polypeptide(L)'
;MPLKFKYVSTRSRTVKWVMFLVVLAVMLRLLEFTVNRIPWETDPETNIFSMRLLEVNRESMVRINDVLNRAFVVYITCAAMVTCVCVLAFKLYQASKIRRSCTSGFSRSSNKGPNKAADQGLSAGDLQVVKSVVLVGVIYILSQLPFMLVSTARLVKPSFDHGKLYSLLFGIFARVSSTCNYLNTSLIFFVY
;
A
#
# COMPACT_ATOMS: atom_id res chain seq x y z
N MET A 1 -18.61 -8.76 20.02
CA MET A 1 -17.42 -8.16 20.69
C MET A 1 -17.08 -6.74 20.16
N PRO A 2 -17.97 -5.73 20.24
CA PRO A 2 -17.64 -4.36 19.84
C PRO A 2 -17.04 -3.48 20.97
N LEU A 3 -17.17 -3.88 22.25
CA LEU A 3 -16.84 -3.01 23.39
C LEU A 3 -15.33 -2.73 23.59
N LYS A 4 -14.43 -3.63 23.15
CA LYS A 4 -12.98 -3.38 23.22
C LYS A 4 -12.44 -2.52 22.06
N PHE A 5 -13.20 -2.37 20.97
CA PHE A 5 -12.76 -1.61 19.79
C PHE A 5 -12.78 -0.10 20.03
N LYS A 6 -13.71 0.38 20.88
CA LYS A 6 -13.84 1.79 21.27
C LYS A 6 -12.60 2.32 22.03
N TYR A 7 -11.90 1.43 22.73
CA TYR A 7 -10.70 1.79 23.49
C TYR A 7 -9.42 1.79 22.64
N VAL A 8 -9.39 0.95 21.59
CA VAL A 8 -8.24 0.83 20.67
C VAL A 8 -8.26 1.93 19.60
N SER A 9 -9.45 2.32 19.10
CA SER A 9 -9.61 3.37 18.11
C SER A 9 -9.97 4.71 18.75
N THR A 10 -9.06 5.25 19.58
CA THR A 10 -9.20 6.62 20.08
C THR A 10 -8.69 7.60 19.03
N ARG A 11 -9.53 8.58 18.65
CA ARG A 11 -9.22 9.62 17.65
C ARG A 11 -7.83 10.25 17.83
N SER A 12 -7.42 10.49 19.09
CA SER A 12 -6.10 11.06 19.41
C SER A 12 -4.93 10.16 18.99
N ARG A 13 -5.04 8.83 19.12
CA ARG A 13 -3.97 7.89 18.74
C ARG A 13 -3.84 7.80 17.22
N THR A 14 -4.97 7.73 16.51
CA THR A 14 -4.99 7.70 15.05
C THR A 14 -4.37 8.97 14.47
N VAL A 15 -4.72 10.16 15.01
CA VAL A 15 -4.12 11.43 14.56
C VAL A 15 -2.60 11.47 14.78
N LYS A 16 -2.12 11.00 15.94
CA LYS A 16 -0.67 10.92 16.22
C LYS A 16 0.06 10.01 15.22
N TRP A 17 -0.50 8.84 14.92
CA TRP A 17 0.07 7.93 13.93
C TRP A 17 0.04 8.51 12.51
N VAL A 18 -1.05 9.15 12.12
CA VAL A 18 -1.15 9.81 10.81
C VAL A 18 -0.13 10.93 10.69
N MET A 19 0.00 11.79 11.71
CA MET A 19 1.01 12.86 11.72
C MET A 19 2.43 12.30 11.65
N PHE A 20 2.73 11.23 12.40
CA PHE A 20 4.02 10.55 12.34
C PHE A 20 4.30 9.99 10.93
N LEU A 21 3.32 9.33 10.29
CA LEU A 21 3.46 8.81 8.92
C LEU A 21 3.68 9.94 7.91
N VAL A 22 3.00 11.08 8.07
CA VAL A 22 3.18 12.26 7.20
C VAL A 22 4.59 12.83 7.35
N VAL A 23 5.07 13.03 8.57
CA VAL A 23 6.44 13.52 8.81
C VAL A 23 7.47 12.55 8.24
N LEU A 24 7.28 11.24 8.46
CA LEU A 24 8.15 10.21 7.90
C LEU A 24 8.15 10.25 6.37
N ALA A 25 6.99 10.38 5.74
CA ALA A 25 6.87 10.47 4.28
C ALA A 25 7.56 11.71 3.72
N VAL A 26 7.43 12.86 4.38
CA VAL A 26 8.13 14.10 4.00
C VAL A 26 9.65 13.94 4.15
N MET A 27 10.12 13.36 5.25
CA MET A 27 11.56 13.12 5.46
C MET A 27 12.15 12.19 4.39
N LEU A 28 11.45 11.11 4.04
CA LEU A 28 11.87 10.20 2.97
C LEU A 28 11.92 10.91 1.61
N ARG A 29 10.99 11.81 1.33
CA ARG A 29 11.02 12.64 0.10
C ARG A 29 12.11 13.70 0.12
N LEU A 30 12.42 14.29 1.28
CA LEU A 30 13.49 15.27 1.41
C LEU A 30 14.86 14.66 1.06
N LEU A 31 15.08 13.39 1.41
CA LEU A 31 16.27 12.64 0.97
C LEU A 31 16.40 12.63 -0.57
N GLU A 32 15.32 12.44 -1.31
CA GLU A 32 15.35 12.50 -2.78
C GLU A 32 15.71 13.91 -3.29
N PHE A 33 15.25 14.97 -2.62
CA PHE A 33 15.63 16.35 -2.95
C PHE A 33 17.10 16.64 -2.69
N THR A 34 17.76 15.96 -1.75
CA THR A 34 19.20 16.17 -1.53
C THR A 34 20.08 15.65 -2.68
N VAL A 35 19.58 14.67 -3.44
CA VAL A 35 20.29 14.07 -4.59
C VAL A 35 20.14 14.93 -5.85
N ASN A 36 18.98 15.58 -6.02
CA ASN A 36 18.65 16.35 -7.20
C ASN A 36 18.87 17.85 -6.96
N ARG A 37 19.96 18.41 -7.52
CA ARG A 37 20.14 19.87 -7.56
C ARG A 37 19.61 20.42 -8.88
N ILE A 38 18.96 21.58 -8.78
CA ILE A 38 18.54 22.39 -9.93
C ILE A 38 19.50 23.59 -9.99
N PRO A 39 20.69 23.44 -10.60
CA PRO A 39 21.52 24.60 -10.86
C PRO A 39 20.86 25.48 -11.93
N TRP A 40 21.14 26.77 -11.84
CA TRP A 40 20.88 27.72 -12.91
C TRP A 40 22.05 27.63 -13.88
N GLU A 41 21.84 27.02 -15.03
CA GLU A 41 22.79 27.06 -16.14
C GLU A 41 22.27 28.03 -17.21
N THR A 42 23.12 28.99 -17.55
CA THR A 42 22.92 29.86 -18.71
C THR A 42 23.70 29.24 -19.86
N ASP A 43 22.99 28.83 -20.90
CA ASP A 43 23.61 28.26 -22.09
C ASP A 43 24.35 29.39 -22.85
N PRO A 44 25.69 29.37 -22.95
CA PRO A 44 26.46 30.49 -23.49
C PRO A 44 26.22 30.71 -24.98
N GLU A 45 25.78 29.68 -25.72
CA GLU A 45 25.55 29.78 -27.17
C GLU A 45 24.18 30.37 -27.50
N THR A 46 23.15 30.05 -26.71
CA THR A 46 21.77 30.49 -26.97
C THR A 46 21.31 31.60 -26.04
N ASN A 47 22.05 31.88 -24.97
CA ASN A 47 21.69 32.83 -23.91
C ASN A 47 20.32 32.53 -23.27
N ILE A 48 19.92 31.25 -23.32
CA ILE A 48 18.67 30.76 -22.74
C ILE A 48 18.97 30.22 -21.34
N PHE A 49 18.14 30.65 -20.39
CA PHE A 49 18.12 30.05 -19.06
C PHE A 49 17.38 28.72 -19.11
N SER A 50 18.09 27.63 -18.84
CA SER A 50 17.50 26.29 -18.77
C SER A 50 17.70 25.72 -17.37
N MET A 51 16.60 25.34 -16.71
CA MET A 51 16.68 24.52 -15.50
C MET A 51 16.90 23.07 -15.91
N ARG A 52 18.13 22.60 -15.80
CA ARG A 52 18.45 21.18 -15.91
C ARG A 52 18.66 20.59 -14.53
N LEU A 53 18.19 19.35 -14.32
CA LEU A 53 18.62 18.59 -13.15
C LEU A 53 20.08 18.19 -13.37
N LEU A 54 20.97 18.66 -12.51
CA LEU A 54 22.37 18.27 -12.53
C LEU A 54 22.62 17.26 -11.40
N GLU A 55 23.02 16.06 -11.79
CA GLU A 55 23.29 14.96 -10.86
C GLU A 55 24.74 15.01 -10.38
N VAL A 56 24.99 15.64 -9.23
CA VAL A 56 26.34 15.67 -8.62
C VAL A 56 26.55 14.39 -7.79
N ASN A 57 27.65 13.66 -8.04
CA ASN A 57 27.99 12.41 -7.34
C ASN A 57 26.92 11.30 -7.44
N ARG A 58 26.37 11.16 -8.66
CA ARG A 58 25.23 10.32 -9.01
C ARG A 58 25.34 8.88 -8.50
N GLU A 59 26.43 8.18 -8.82
CA GLU A 59 26.46 6.71 -8.67
C GLU A 59 26.32 6.25 -7.22
N SER A 60 27.01 6.91 -6.28
CA SER A 60 27.00 6.51 -4.87
C SER A 60 25.70 6.92 -4.17
N MET A 61 25.26 8.16 -4.38
CA MET A 61 24.04 8.70 -3.78
C MET A 61 22.77 8.01 -4.31
N VAL A 62 22.70 7.76 -5.62
CA VAL A 62 21.55 7.07 -6.24
C VAL A 62 21.48 5.64 -5.75
N ARG A 63 22.59 4.92 -5.61
CA ARG A 63 22.59 3.54 -5.08
C ARG A 63 22.03 3.49 -3.65
N ILE A 64 22.46 4.40 -2.78
CA ILE A 64 21.98 4.45 -1.39
C ILE A 64 20.48 4.79 -1.37
N ASN A 65 20.06 5.79 -2.15
CA ASN A 65 18.66 6.20 -2.22
C ASN A 65 17.76 5.10 -2.81
N ASP A 66 18.21 4.40 -3.87
CA ASP A 66 17.48 3.27 -4.45
C ASP A 66 17.34 2.13 -3.44
N VAL A 67 18.39 1.79 -2.68
CA VAL A 67 18.29 0.72 -1.67
C VAL A 67 17.36 1.13 -0.53
N LEU A 68 17.53 2.34 0.00
CA LEU A 68 16.82 2.76 1.21
C LEU A 68 15.36 3.14 0.92
N ASN A 69 15.13 3.96 -0.11
CA ASN A 69 13.77 4.40 -0.44
C ASN A 69 13.03 3.36 -1.29
N ARG A 70 13.68 2.79 -2.30
CA ARG A 70 12.98 1.94 -3.27
C ARG A 70 12.84 0.49 -2.84
N ALA A 71 13.83 -0.07 -2.15
CA ALA A 71 13.70 -1.41 -1.59
C ALA A 71 13.05 -1.34 -0.20
N PHE A 72 13.68 -0.67 0.76
CA PHE A 72 13.28 -0.76 2.17
C PHE A 72 11.84 -0.29 2.42
N VAL A 73 11.47 0.90 1.95
CA VAL A 73 10.12 1.45 2.16
C VAL A 73 9.05 0.59 1.48
N VAL A 74 9.32 0.13 0.25
CA VAL A 74 8.36 -0.66 -0.53
C VAL A 74 8.16 -2.05 0.07
N TYR A 75 9.23 -2.72 0.50
CA TYR A 75 9.12 -4.00 1.19
C TYR A 75 8.40 -3.88 2.53
N ILE A 76 8.74 -2.88 3.35
CA ILE A 76 8.08 -2.68 4.65
C ILE A 76 6.58 -2.38 4.47
N THR A 77 6.24 -1.47 3.56
CA THR A 77 4.84 -1.12 3.28
C THR A 77 4.06 -2.29 2.71
N CYS A 78 4.65 -3.08 1.81
CA CYS A 78 4.03 -4.29 1.31
C CYS A 78 3.82 -5.33 2.42
N ALA A 79 4.85 -5.61 3.22
CA ALA A 79 4.76 -6.55 4.34
C ALA A 79 3.70 -6.13 5.36
N ALA A 80 3.63 -4.84 5.70
CA ALA A 80 2.61 -4.29 6.58
C ALA A 80 1.19 -4.45 6.00
N MET A 81 1.01 -4.15 4.70
CA MET A 81 -0.28 -4.30 4.02
C MET A 81 -0.72 -5.76 3.92
N VAL A 82 0.18 -6.67 3.53
CA VAL A 82 -0.10 -8.11 3.50
C VAL A 82 -0.48 -8.60 4.89
N THR A 83 0.27 -8.22 5.93
CA THR A 83 -0.03 -8.58 7.32
C THR A 83 -1.42 -8.06 7.74
N CYS A 84 -1.74 -6.81 7.39
CA CYS A 84 -3.05 -6.21 7.67
C CYS A 84 -4.19 -6.99 6.99
N VAL A 85 -4.07 -7.30 5.70
CA VAL A 85 -5.06 -8.06 4.94
C VAL A 85 -5.20 -9.48 5.49
N CYS A 86 -4.09 -10.17 5.81
CA CYS A 86 -4.12 -11.49 6.41
C CYS A 86 -4.84 -11.47 7.76
N VAL A 87 -4.50 -10.54 8.65
CA VAL A 87 -5.15 -10.41 9.97
C VAL A 87 -6.64 -10.16 9.81
N LEU A 88 -7.05 -9.25 8.91
CA LEU A 88 -8.45 -8.99 8.61
C LEU A 88 -9.16 -10.23 8.06
N ALA A 89 -8.56 -10.93 7.10
CA ALA A 89 -9.11 -12.15 6.53
C ALA A 89 -9.27 -13.26 7.57
N PHE A 90 -8.27 -13.45 8.46
CA PHE A 90 -8.36 -14.43 9.54
C PHE A 90 -9.47 -14.09 10.54
N LYS A 91 -9.59 -12.82 10.94
CA LYS A 91 -10.65 -12.37 11.85
C LYS A 91 -12.04 -12.53 11.22
N LEU A 92 -12.17 -12.23 9.94
CA LEU A 92 -13.39 -12.49 9.18
C LEU A 92 -13.73 -13.96 9.10
N TYR A 93 -12.74 -14.81 8.81
CA TYR A 93 -12.95 -16.25 8.72
C TYR A 93 -13.42 -16.82 10.06
N GLN A 94 -12.79 -16.40 11.18
CA GLN A 94 -13.23 -16.78 12.52
C GLN A 94 -14.67 -16.33 12.81
N ALA A 95 -15.01 -15.07 12.50
CA ALA A 95 -16.36 -14.55 12.67
C ALA A 95 -17.39 -15.31 11.81
N SER A 96 -17.02 -15.66 10.57
CA SER A 96 -17.88 -16.41 9.64
C SER A 96 -18.07 -17.87 10.06
N LYS A 97 -17.00 -18.53 10.53
CA LYS A 97 -17.05 -19.90 11.04
C LYS A 97 -17.98 -20.01 12.24
N ILE A 98 -17.88 -19.09 13.20
CA ILE A 98 -18.77 -19.06 14.38
C ILE A 98 -20.23 -18.96 13.96
N ARG A 99 -20.56 -18.10 12.98
CA ARG A 99 -21.92 -17.98 12.44
C ARG A 99 -22.43 -19.29 11.84
N ARG A 100 -21.63 -19.94 10.99
CA ARG A 100 -22.02 -21.21 10.35
C ARG A 100 -22.32 -22.29 11.39
N SER A 101 -21.53 -22.36 12.46
CA SER A 101 -21.73 -23.32 13.56
C SER A 101 -22.99 -23.03 14.41
N CYS A 102 -23.38 -21.76 14.57
CA CYS A 102 -24.62 -21.40 15.28
C CYS A 102 -25.87 -21.66 14.44
N THR A 103 -25.83 -21.40 13.12
CA THR A 103 -26.98 -21.61 12.23
C THR A 103 -27.23 -23.10 11.94
N SER A 104 -26.19 -23.93 11.89
CA SER A 104 -26.35 -25.38 11.67
C SER A 104 -26.95 -26.14 12.87
N GLY A 105 -26.98 -25.53 14.06
CA GLY A 105 -27.54 -26.15 15.27
C GLY A 105 -29.04 -25.90 15.48
N PHE A 106 -29.63 -24.91 14.82
CA PHE A 106 -31.00 -24.46 15.10
C PHE A 106 -32.09 -25.15 14.24
N SER A 107 -31.70 -25.95 13.25
CA SER A 107 -32.63 -26.63 12.32
C SER A 107 -33.22 -27.93 12.86
N ARG A 108 -33.03 -28.29 14.14
CA ARG A 108 -33.45 -29.60 14.66
C ARG A 108 -34.34 -29.62 15.92
N SER A 109 -34.85 -28.49 16.42
CA SER A 109 -35.83 -28.54 17.51
C SER A 109 -36.98 -27.56 17.33
N SER A 110 -38.15 -28.16 17.13
CA SER A 110 -39.48 -27.58 17.11
C SER A 110 -39.91 -27.09 18.50
N ASN A 111 -40.90 -26.19 18.51
CA ASN A 111 -41.78 -25.74 19.60
C ASN A 111 -41.38 -24.56 20.51
N LYS A 112 -42.07 -23.44 20.23
CA LYS A 112 -42.73 -22.49 21.15
C LYS A 112 -41.94 -21.93 22.35
N GLY A 113 -41.52 -20.67 22.20
CA GLY A 113 -41.28 -19.75 23.32
C GLY A 113 -40.86 -18.36 22.83
N PRO A 114 -41.60 -17.28 23.16
CA PRO A 114 -41.29 -15.93 22.69
C PRO A 114 -40.28 -15.28 23.62
N ASN A 115 -39.02 -15.71 23.59
CA ASN A 115 -37.95 -14.94 24.23
C ASN A 115 -36.96 -14.48 23.18
N LYS A 116 -37.01 -13.17 22.92
CA LYS A 116 -36.12 -12.39 22.06
C LYS A 116 -34.67 -12.53 22.57
N ALA A 117 -34.01 -13.63 22.24
CA ALA A 117 -32.56 -13.70 22.31
C ALA A 117 -32.02 -12.76 21.24
N ALA A 118 -31.50 -11.62 21.69
CA ALA A 118 -30.96 -10.57 20.83
C ALA A 118 -29.94 -11.18 19.86
N ASP A 119 -30.32 -11.17 18.59
CA ASP A 119 -29.54 -11.60 17.44
C ASP A 119 -28.34 -10.65 17.27
N GLN A 120 -27.29 -10.85 18.08
CA GLN A 120 -26.01 -10.13 17.98
C GLN A 120 -25.15 -10.67 16.81
N GLY A 121 -25.77 -10.98 15.68
CA GLY A 121 -25.05 -11.10 14.42
C GLY A 121 -24.44 -9.74 14.05
N LEU A 122 -23.22 -9.69 13.51
CA LEU A 122 -22.74 -8.40 12.97
C LEU A 122 -23.68 -7.98 11.84
N SER A 123 -24.08 -6.71 11.88
CA SER A 123 -24.95 -6.05 10.91
C SER A 123 -24.44 -6.30 9.49
N ALA A 124 -25.36 -6.43 8.52
CA ALA A 124 -25.00 -6.56 7.11
C ALA A 124 -24.05 -5.45 6.63
N GLY A 125 -24.12 -4.26 7.24
CA GLY A 125 -23.19 -3.15 7.01
C GLY A 125 -21.74 -3.47 7.38
N ASP A 126 -21.49 -4.12 8.52
CA ASP A 126 -20.14 -4.48 8.96
C ASP A 126 -19.47 -5.43 7.96
N LEU A 127 -20.24 -6.35 7.36
CA LEU A 127 -19.72 -7.28 6.35
C LEU A 127 -19.34 -6.55 5.06
N GLN A 128 -20.13 -5.56 4.64
CA GLN A 128 -19.84 -4.77 3.45
C GLN A 128 -18.56 -3.95 3.62
N VAL A 129 -18.38 -3.31 4.77
CA VAL A 129 -17.15 -2.55 5.09
C VAL A 129 -15.93 -3.45 4.97
N VAL A 130 -15.97 -4.65 5.55
CA VAL A 130 -14.80 -5.52 5.49
C VAL A 130 -14.55 -6.08 4.09
N LYS A 131 -15.59 -6.43 3.32
CA LYS A 131 -15.43 -6.82 1.91
C LYS A 131 -14.76 -5.71 1.09
N SER A 132 -15.16 -4.46 1.32
CA SER A 132 -14.56 -3.29 0.70
C SER A 132 -13.07 -3.18 1.06
N VAL A 133 -12.71 -3.25 2.35
CA VAL A 133 -11.30 -3.18 2.79
C VAL A 133 -10.44 -4.32 2.21
N VAL A 134 -10.97 -5.55 2.16
CA VAL A 134 -10.26 -6.69 1.56
C VAL A 134 -10.05 -6.48 0.06
N LEU A 135 -11.05 -5.97 -0.66
CA LEU A 135 -10.95 -5.65 -2.08
C LEU A 135 -9.84 -4.61 -2.34
N VAL A 136 -9.82 -3.51 -1.57
CA VAL A 136 -8.76 -2.49 -1.66
C VAL A 136 -7.39 -3.11 -1.38
N GLY A 137 -7.28 -3.96 -0.35
CA GLY A 137 -6.04 -4.65 -0.01
C GLY A 137 -5.51 -5.53 -1.15
N VAL A 138 -6.38 -6.29 -1.81
CA VAL A 138 -6.00 -7.15 -2.95
C VAL A 138 -5.57 -6.31 -4.15
N ILE A 139 -6.31 -5.26 -4.49
CA ILE A 139 -5.97 -4.35 -5.60
C ILE A 139 -4.61 -3.67 -5.35
N TYR A 140 -4.36 -3.23 -4.12
CA TYR A 140 -3.08 -2.67 -3.71
C TYR A 140 -1.93 -3.67 -3.89
N ILE A 141 -2.09 -4.91 -3.40
CA ILE A 141 -1.06 -5.95 -3.53
C ILE A 141 -0.77 -6.24 -5.01
N LEU A 142 -1.81 -6.42 -5.83
CA LEU A 142 -1.66 -6.72 -7.26
C LEU A 142 -1.00 -5.57 -8.03
N SER A 143 -1.33 -4.32 -7.70
CA SER A 143 -0.73 -3.14 -8.35
C SER A 143 0.73 -2.91 -7.95
N GLN A 144 1.11 -3.28 -6.72
CA GLN A 144 2.48 -3.12 -6.22
C GLN A 144 3.42 -4.27 -6.64
N LEU A 145 2.88 -5.46 -6.92
CA LEU A 145 3.64 -6.64 -7.31
C LEU A 145 4.58 -6.41 -8.52
N PRO A 146 4.15 -5.82 -9.66
CA PRO A 146 5.05 -5.57 -10.79
C PRO A 146 6.21 -4.62 -10.41
N PHE A 147 5.96 -3.62 -9.56
CA PHE A 147 7.02 -2.74 -9.07
C PHE A 147 8.06 -3.50 -8.25
N MET A 148 7.62 -4.40 -7.36
CA MET A 148 8.51 -5.21 -6.53
C MET A 148 9.33 -6.19 -7.37
N LEU A 149 8.73 -6.81 -8.38
CA LEU A 149 9.45 -7.70 -9.30
C LEU A 149 10.57 -6.96 -10.02
N VAL A 150 10.30 -5.77 -10.56
CA VAL A 150 11.33 -4.95 -11.23
C VAL A 150 12.43 -4.53 -10.26
N SER A 151 12.06 -4.10 -9.05
CA SER A 151 13.03 -3.66 -8.03
C SER A 151 13.93 -4.82 -7.58
N THR A 152 13.35 -6.02 -7.41
CA THR A 152 14.10 -7.24 -7.10
C THR A 152 15.04 -7.63 -8.25
N ALA A 153 14.55 -7.60 -9.49
CA ALA A 153 15.35 -7.92 -10.67
C ALA A 153 16.56 -6.99 -10.82
N ARG A 154 16.39 -5.69 -10.52
CA ARG A 154 17.47 -4.70 -10.53
C ARG A 154 18.48 -4.91 -9.41
N LEU A 155 18.05 -5.38 -8.24
CA LEU A 155 18.92 -5.72 -7.11
C LEU A 155 19.78 -6.97 -7.43
N VAL A 156 19.18 -7.99 -8.04
CA VAL A 156 19.88 -9.25 -8.40
C VAL A 156 20.83 -9.04 -9.58
N LYS A 157 20.40 -8.28 -10.59
CA LYS A 157 21.19 -8.05 -11.81
C LYS A 157 21.26 -6.54 -12.11
N PRO A 158 22.31 -5.84 -11.67
CA PRO A 158 22.45 -4.39 -11.93
C PRO A 158 22.64 -4.05 -13.43
N SER A 159 22.82 -5.05 -14.30
CA SER A 159 22.79 -4.89 -15.76
C SER A 159 21.38 -4.64 -16.31
N PHE A 160 20.34 -4.76 -15.48
CA PHE A 160 18.94 -4.48 -15.80
C PHE A 160 18.61 -3.00 -15.52
N ASP A 161 19.38 -2.08 -16.12
CA ASP A 161 19.21 -0.63 -15.96
C ASP A 161 19.03 0.09 -17.31
N HIS A 162 18.57 1.34 -17.27
CA HIS A 162 18.35 2.17 -18.45
C HIS A 162 19.61 2.25 -19.31
N GLY A 163 19.47 1.97 -20.62
CA GLY A 163 20.56 2.01 -21.59
C GLY A 163 21.27 0.67 -21.85
N LYS A 164 20.85 -0.43 -21.22
CA LYS A 164 21.41 -1.77 -21.45
C LYS A 164 20.46 -2.69 -22.24
N LEU A 165 20.91 -3.92 -22.49
CA LEU A 165 20.29 -4.96 -23.34
C LEU A 165 18.80 -5.24 -23.02
N TYR A 166 18.35 -4.94 -21.80
CA TYR A 166 16.97 -5.17 -21.33
C TYR A 166 16.14 -3.89 -21.13
N SER A 167 16.57 -2.76 -21.68
CA SER A 167 15.90 -1.46 -21.51
C SER A 167 14.43 -1.46 -21.96
N LEU A 168 14.10 -2.14 -23.07
CA LEU A 168 12.72 -2.27 -23.55
C LEU A 168 11.84 -3.03 -22.56
N LEU A 169 12.31 -4.17 -22.04
CA LEU A 169 11.56 -4.98 -21.08
C LEU A 169 11.31 -4.20 -19.79
N PHE A 170 12.36 -3.53 -19.28
CA PHE A 170 12.26 -2.64 -18.13
C PHE A 170 11.23 -1.54 -18.36
N GLY A 171 11.25 -0.89 -19.53
CA GLY A 171 10.31 0.17 -19.90
C GLY A 171 8.87 -0.31 -19.91
N ILE A 172 8.60 -1.50 -20.43
CA ILE A 172 7.25 -2.09 -20.42
C ILE A 172 6.77 -2.32 -18.98
N PHE A 173 7.57 -2.98 -18.15
CA PHE A 173 7.18 -3.23 -16.76
C PHE A 173 7.00 -1.94 -15.95
N ALA A 174 7.86 -0.94 -16.16
CA ALA A 174 7.75 0.37 -15.51
C ALA A 174 6.44 1.08 -15.89
N ARG A 175 6.06 1.02 -17.18
CA ARG A 175 4.78 1.59 -17.66
C ARG A 175 3.58 0.84 -17.10
N VAL A 176 3.59 -0.50 -17.16
CA VAL A 176 2.51 -1.33 -16.58
C VAL A 176 2.35 -1.04 -15.10
N SER A 177 3.44 -1.02 -14.35
CA SER A 177 3.42 -0.70 -12.92
C SER A 177 2.87 0.70 -12.65
N SER A 178 3.24 1.70 -13.45
CA SER A 178 2.71 3.05 -13.30
C SER A 178 1.20 3.09 -13.59
N THR A 179 0.75 2.45 -14.66
CA THR A 179 -0.67 2.34 -15.00
C THR A 179 -1.46 1.65 -13.89
N CYS A 180 -0.94 0.55 -13.34
CA CYS A 180 -1.55 -0.14 -12.20
C CYS A 180 -1.63 0.76 -10.96
N ASN A 181 -0.60 1.56 -10.68
CA ASN A 181 -0.60 2.48 -9.55
C ASN A 181 -1.62 3.63 -9.72
N TYR A 182 -1.73 4.17 -10.93
CA TYR A 182 -2.76 5.15 -11.26
C TYR A 182 -4.17 4.57 -11.13
N LEU A 183 -4.40 3.36 -11.65
CA LEU A 183 -5.67 2.65 -11.50
C LEU A 183 -6.00 2.40 -10.03
N ASN A 184 -5.03 1.97 -9.23
CA ASN A 184 -5.22 1.78 -7.79
C ASN A 184 -5.64 3.11 -7.11
N THR A 185 -4.97 4.22 -7.44
CA THR A 185 -5.32 5.54 -6.91
C THR A 185 -6.73 5.97 -7.32
N SER A 186 -7.13 5.72 -8.57
CA SER A 186 -8.50 6.01 -9.05
C SER A 186 -9.56 5.13 -8.39
N LEU A 187 -9.27 3.83 -8.18
CA LEU A 187 -10.21 2.89 -7.60
C LEU A 187 -10.42 3.12 -6.10
N ILE A 188 -9.40 3.55 -5.36
CA ILE A 188 -9.53 3.89 -3.93
C ILE A 188 -10.62 4.95 -3.71
N PHE A 189 -10.77 5.92 -4.62
CA PHE A 189 -11.82 6.94 -4.54
C PHE A 189 -13.24 6.36 -4.70
N PHE A 190 -13.42 5.30 -5.49
CA PHE A 190 -14.74 4.66 -5.67
C PHE A 190 -15.12 3.74 -4.51
N VAL A 191 -14.15 3.33 -3.71
CA VAL A 191 -14.37 2.36 -2.62
C VAL A 191 -14.65 3.04 -1.28
N TYR A 192 -14.20 4.28 -1.10
CA TYR A 192 -14.49 5.13 0.07
C TYR A 192 -15.69 6.05 -0.17
#